data_AF-A0A936SN77-F1
#
_entry.id   AF-A0A936SN77-F1
#
_cell.length_a   1.000
_cell.length_b   1.000
_cell.length_c   1.000
_cell.angle_alpha   90.00
_cell.angle_beta   90.00
_cell.angle_gamma   90.00
#
_symmetry.space_group_name_H-M   'P 1'
#
loop_
_entity.id
_entity.type
_entity.pdbx_description
1 polymer ?
#
loop_
_entity_poly.entity_id
_entity_poly.type
_entity_poly.pdbx_seq_one_letter_code
_entity_poly.pdbx_strand_id
1 'polypeptide(L)'
;MFFDLTIPATTTAPGVKKFVITGGGKATAFDFPDQLAAFADGKISGFSPDDVIYLLMPDRFADGDSSNNDTAISKGLYDRSKTRRYHGGDLEGIISKLPYLKSLGLTAIWTTPIYDNNNKLDEKEVYDGEKTTGYHGYGAVDMYSVDEHFGDVDKLKELVDKAHAMGLKMVQDQVANHTGPYHVWANDPPTPSWWNGTADNHLSNNWQKWTTMNPRASYQTQRRNLEGWFVDILPDFNQDDPEVEKYLIQNSIWWIERVGYDAIRMDTLPHVPRTFWAKWGAAIKRQYQR
;
A
#
# COMPACT_ATOMS: atom_id res chain seq x y z
N MET A 1 11.55 -8.27 15.86
CA MET A 1 11.44 -9.71 16.19
C MET A 1 10.40 -10.29 15.24
N PHE A 2 10.70 -11.44 14.63
CA PHE A 2 9.77 -12.14 13.74
C PHE A 2 9.25 -13.38 14.45
N PHE A 3 7.96 -13.65 14.32
CA PHE A 3 7.31 -14.84 14.86
C PHE A 3 6.65 -15.59 13.70
N ASP A 4 7.03 -16.85 13.51
CA ASP A 4 6.36 -17.72 12.55
C ASP A 4 5.24 -18.47 13.25
N LEU A 5 4.01 -18.21 12.81
CA LEU A 5 2.80 -18.85 13.31
C LEU A 5 2.23 -19.76 12.23
N THR A 6 1.93 -21.00 12.59
CA THR A 6 1.14 -21.90 11.75
C THR A 6 -0.27 -21.95 12.30
N ILE A 7 -1.24 -21.49 11.51
CA ILE A 7 -2.67 -21.61 11.81
C ILE A 7 -3.19 -22.86 11.08
N PRO A 8 -3.50 -23.96 11.79
CA PRO A 8 -3.99 -25.18 11.15
C PRO A 8 -5.31 -24.93 10.42
N ALA A 9 -5.53 -25.62 9.29
CA ALA A 9 -6.81 -25.59 8.57
C ALA A 9 -8.00 -26.10 9.42
N THR A 10 -7.73 -26.81 10.52
CA THR A 10 -8.73 -27.28 11.48
C THR A 10 -9.16 -26.21 12.48
N THR A 11 -8.54 -25.02 12.48
CA THR A 11 -8.99 -23.90 13.32
C THR A 11 -10.28 -23.32 12.73
N THR A 12 -11.42 -23.59 13.36
CA THR A 12 -12.76 -23.27 12.82
C THR A 12 -13.52 -22.20 13.57
N ALA A 13 -13.02 -21.71 14.71
CA ALA A 13 -13.70 -20.70 15.52
C ALA A 13 -12.85 -19.42 15.59
N PRO A 14 -13.38 -18.26 15.18
CA PRO A 14 -12.73 -16.98 15.43
C PRO A 14 -12.51 -16.74 16.92
N GLY A 15 -11.45 -16.02 17.28
CA GLY A 15 -11.17 -15.67 18.66
C GLY A 15 -10.11 -14.61 18.82
N VAL A 16 -9.60 -14.52 20.05
CA VAL A 16 -8.42 -13.72 20.38
C VAL A 16 -7.47 -14.64 21.14
N LYS A 17 -6.25 -14.78 20.63
CA LYS A 17 -5.16 -15.49 21.30
C LYS A 17 -4.27 -14.48 21.99
N LYS A 18 -3.97 -14.71 23.27
CA LYS A 18 -3.05 -13.86 24.01
C LYS A 18 -1.62 -14.40 23.85
N PHE A 19 -0.75 -13.57 23.29
CA PHE A 19 0.67 -13.83 23.22
C PHE A 19 1.39 -13.13 24.36
N VAL A 20 2.42 -13.77 24.91
CA VAL A 20 3.25 -13.21 25.98
C VAL A 20 4.72 -13.38 25.58
N ILE A 21 5.43 -12.26 25.44
CA ILE A 21 6.86 -12.22 25.20
C ILE A 21 7.55 -12.01 26.53
N THR A 22 8.42 -12.93 26.93
CA THR A 22 9.21 -12.84 28.16
C THR A 22 10.70 -12.71 27.83
N GLY A 23 11.38 -11.73 28.41
CA GLY A 23 12.82 -11.51 28.22
C GLY A 23 13.38 -10.45 29.16
N GLY A 24 14.62 -10.61 29.62
CA GLY A 24 15.30 -9.64 30.49
C GLY A 24 14.56 -9.34 31.81
N GLY A 25 13.85 -10.33 32.37
CA GLY A 25 13.05 -10.17 33.58
C GLY A 25 11.73 -9.39 33.41
N LYS A 26 11.35 -9.06 32.16
CA LYS A 26 10.08 -8.40 31.83
C LYS A 26 9.19 -9.32 30.99
N ALA A 27 7.88 -9.08 31.06
CA ALA A 27 6.89 -9.72 30.22
C ALA A 27 6.02 -8.64 29.55
N THR A 28 5.81 -8.77 28.24
CA THR A 28 4.86 -7.94 27.49
C THR A 28 3.85 -8.87 26.86
N ALA A 29 2.56 -8.58 27.04
CA ALA A 29 1.48 -9.36 26.46
C ALA A 29 0.73 -8.55 25.41
N PHE A 30 0.29 -9.21 24.34
CA PHE A 30 -0.56 -8.62 23.33
C PHE A 30 -1.61 -9.62 22.86
N ASP A 31 -2.74 -9.09 22.45
CA ASP A 31 -3.84 -9.86 21.89
C ASP A 31 -3.65 -9.98 20.38
N PHE A 32 -3.79 -11.21 19.87
CA PHE A 32 -3.74 -11.54 18.46
C PHE A 32 -5.10 -12.08 18.05
N PRO A 33 -5.90 -11.29 17.32
CA PRO A 33 -7.21 -11.75 16.89
C PRO A 33 -7.04 -12.76 15.74
N ASP A 34 -7.46 -14.01 15.94
CA ASP A 34 -7.63 -14.96 14.84
C ASP A 34 -8.98 -14.70 14.17
N GLN A 35 -9.07 -13.57 13.45
CA GLN A 35 -10.25 -13.29 12.61
C GLN A 35 -10.21 -14.22 11.40
N LEU A 36 -11.03 -15.28 11.47
CA LEU A 36 -11.21 -16.25 10.39
C LEU A 36 -12.33 -15.89 9.42
N ALA A 37 -12.93 -14.70 9.56
CA ALA A 37 -13.89 -14.22 8.58
C ALA A 37 -13.14 -13.76 7.32
N ALA A 38 -12.52 -14.72 6.62
CA ALA A 38 -12.16 -14.52 5.24
C ALA A 38 -13.42 -14.06 4.50
N PHE A 39 -13.28 -13.15 3.53
CA PHE A 39 -14.40 -12.88 2.63
C PHE A 39 -14.86 -14.22 2.05
N ALA A 40 -16.08 -14.64 2.39
CA ALA A 40 -16.61 -15.93 1.96
C ALA A 40 -16.40 -16.12 0.45
N ASP A 41 -16.02 -17.33 0.05
CA ASP A 41 -15.82 -17.70 -1.35
C ASP A 41 -16.93 -17.09 -2.24
N GLY A 42 -16.52 -16.25 -3.20
CA GLY A 42 -17.42 -15.59 -4.14
C GLY A 42 -17.85 -14.15 -3.78
N LYS A 43 -17.38 -13.58 -2.65
CA LYS A 43 -17.56 -12.13 -2.38
C LYS A 43 -16.57 -11.25 -3.14
N ILE A 44 -15.33 -11.73 -3.32
CA ILE A 44 -14.30 -11.07 -4.14
C ILE A 44 -14.40 -11.68 -5.53
N SER A 45 -14.69 -10.85 -6.53
CA SER A 45 -15.02 -11.33 -7.88
C SER A 45 -13.92 -11.13 -8.92
N GLY A 46 -12.82 -10.45 -8.58
CA GLY A 46 -11.85 -9.99 -9.57
C GLY A 46 -12.46 -8.99 -10.55
N PHE A 47 -11.70 -8.56 -11.56
CA PHE A 47 -12.26 -7.82 -12.71
C PHE A 47 -12.35 -8.72 -13.94
N SER A 48 -13.31 -8.43 -14.82
CA SER A 48 -13.45 -9.07 -16.13
C SER A 48 -13.30 -8.04 -17.25
N PRO A 49 -13.20 -8.46 -18.53
CA PRO A 49 -13.28 -7.55 -19.67
C PRO A 49 -14.58 -6.74 -19.76
N ASP A 50 -15.63 -7.09 -19.00
CA ASP A 50 -16.88 -6.35 -18.94
C ASP A 50 -16.80 -5.14 -17.99
N ASP A 51 -15.72 -5.04 -17.20
CA ASP A 51 -15.55 -3.96 -16.24
C ASP A 51 -15.01 -2.67 -16.87
N VAL A 52 -15.60 -1.54 -16.45
CA VAL A 52 -15.12 -0.19 -16.78
C VAL A 52 -14.58 0.45 -15.51
N ILE A 53 -13.25 0.58 -15.46
CA ILE A 53 -12.51 1.10 -14.29
C ILE A 53 -12.35 2.60 -14.39
N TYR A 54 -12.66 3.32 -13.32
CA TYR A 54 -12.39 4.75 -13.17
C TYR A 54 -11.24 4.98 -12.18
N LEU A 55 -10.15 5.55 -12.67
CA LEU A 55 -9.02 5.99 -11.84
C LEU A 55 -9.32 7.36 -11.24
N LEU A 56 -9.12 7.49 -9.93
CA LEU A 56 -9.12 8.77 -9.22
C LEU A 56 -7.98 8.84 -8.20
N MET A 57 -7.59 10.07 -7.83
CA MET A 57 -6.70 10.33 -6.71
C MET A 57 -7.54 10.87 -5.55
N PRO A 58 -7.60 10.21 -4.39
CA PRO A 58 -8.48 10.59 -3.28
C PRO A 58 -8.40 12.09 -2.97
N ASP A 59 -7.18 12.61 -2.74
CA ASP A 59 -6.91 14.02 -2.42
C ASP A 59 -7.48 15.04 -3.43
N ARG A 60 -7.72 14.64 -4.68
CA ARG A 60 -8.13 15.55 -5.76
C ARG A 60 -9.55 15.35 -6.26
N PHE A 61 -10.25 14.35 -5.75
CA PHE A 61 -11.54 13.97 -6.30
C PHE A 61 -12.70 14.77 -5.69
N ALA A 62 -12.91 14.64 -4.38
CA ALA A 62 -13.96 15.33 -3.66
C ALA A 62 -13.61 15.42 -2.17
N ASP A 63 -13.77 16.60 -1.58
CA ASP A 63 -13.69 16.86 -0.14
C ASP A 63 -15.09 16.65 0.45
N GLY A 64 -15.23 15.64 1.30
CA GLY A 64 -16.47 15.24 1.97
C GLY A 64 -16.43 15.43 3.48
N ASP A 65 -15.25 15.50 4.08
CA ASP A 65 -15.03 15.75 5.49
C ASP A 65 -13.85 16.70 5.73
N SER A 66 -14.09 18.00 5.58
CA SER A 66 -13.09 19.04 5.86
C SER A 66 -12.46 19.02 7.26
N SER A 67 -12.99 18.23 8.22
CA SER A 67 -12.38 18.12 9.55
C SER A 67 -11.07 17.33 9.56
N ASN A 68 -10.84 16.49 8.54
CA ASN A 68 -9.61 15.72 8.37
C ASN A 68 -8.56 16.40 7.47
N ASN A 69 -8.92 17.52 6.84
CA ASN A 69 -8.02 18.24 5.92
C ASN A 69 -6.71 18.70 6.60
N ASP A 70 -6.76 19.16 7.85
CA ASP A 70 -5.59 19.77 8.50
C ASP A 70 -5.54 19.39 9.99
N THR A 71 -5.37 18.09 10.23
CA THR A 71 -5.42 17.48 11.56
C THR A 71 -4.30 17.99 12.48
N ALA A 72 -4.40 17.66 13.77
CA ALA A 72 -3.37 18.04 14.74
C ALA A 72 -2.03 17.33 14.50
N ILE A 73 -2.03 16.11 13.96
CA ILE A 73 -0.81 15.30 13.81
C ILE A 73 0.02 15.75 12.61
N SER A 74 -0.64 16.32 11.60
CA SER A 74 -0.10 16.73 10.30
C SER A 74 -0.45 18.19 9.98
N LYS A 75 -0.46 19.04 11.00
CA LYS A 75 -0.84 20.44 10.86
C LYS A 75 0.03 21.19 9.86
N GLY A 76 -0.60 21.92 8.94
CA GLY A 76 0.04 22.78 7.93
C GLY A 76 0.37 22.06 6.62
N LEU A 77 -0.11 20.83 6.41
CA LEU A 77 0.10 20.10 5.16
C LEU A 77 -1.00 20.36 4.12
N TYR A 78 -2.19 20.78 4.52
CA TYR A 78 -3.26 21.23 3.61
C TYR A 78 -3.04 22.65 3.13
N ASP A 79 -2.99 22.80 1.80
CA ASP A 79 -2.98 24.11 1.14
C ASP A 79 -3.40 23.93 -0.32
N ARG A 80 -4.70 24.10 -0.59
CA ARG A 80 -5.27 23.94 -1.93
C ARG A 80 -4.72 24.96 -2.95
N SER A 81 -4.08 26.05 -2.50
CA SER A 81 -3.42 27.01 -3.40
C SER A 81 -2.10 26.47 -3.96
N LYS A 82 -1.50 25.46 -3.32
CA LYS A 82 -0.24 24.84 -3.72
C LYS A 82 -0.48 23.48 -4.36
N THR A 83 0.01 23.30 -5.59
CA THR A 83 -0.28 22.12 -6.43
C THR A 83 0.20 20.78 -5.86
N ARG A 84 1.22 20.81 -4.98
CA ARG A 84 1.85 19.61 -4.39
C ARG A 84 1.64 19.49 -2.88
N ARG A 85 0.56 20.08 -2.39
CA ARG A 85 0.06 19.92 -1.01
C ARG A 85 -1.23 19.10 -1.02
N TYR A 86 -1.71 18.72 0.16
CA TYR A 86 -3.04 18.13 0.27
C TYR A 86 -4.09 19.19 -0.08
N HIS A 87 -5.08 18.76 -0.86
CA HIS A 87 -6.19 19.58 -1.38
C HIS A 87 -7.52 19.26 -0.70
N GLY A 88 -7.53 18.21 0.14
CA GLY A 88 -8.63 17.87 1.05
C GLY A 88 -9.63 16.88 0.48
N GLY A 89 -9.31 16.23 -0.64
CA GLY A 89 -10.15 15.12 -1.10
C GLY A 89 -9.98 13.89 -0.21
N ASP A 90 -11.08 13.21 0.11
CA ASP A 90 -11.11 12.18 1.14
C ASP A 90 -12.07 11.03 0.80
N LEU A 91 -12.12 10.00 1.66
CA LEU A 91 -12.95 8.82 1.45
C LEU A 91 -14.45 9.13 1.56
N GLU A 92 -14.87 10.07 2.40
CA GLU A 92 -16.26 10.50 2.51
C GLU A 92 -16.71 11.23 1.23
N GLY A 93 -15.82 12.01 0.64
CA GLY A 93 -15.99 12.66 -0.65
C GLY A 93 -16.20 11.64 -1.76
N ILE A 94 -15.40 10.57 -1.81
CA ILE A 94 -15.61 9.48 -2.77
C ILE A 94 -16.96 8.80 -2.52
N ILE A 95 -17.30 8.47 -1.27
CA ILE A 95 -18.59 7.88 -0.88
C ILE A 95 -19.76 8.72 -1.41
N SER A 96 -19.70 10.04 -1.22
CA SER A 96 -20.75 10.98 -1.66
C SER A 96 -20.94 11.01 -3.18
N LYS A 97 -19.92 10.60 -3.95
CA LYS A 97 -19.92 10.58 -5.42
C LYS A 97 -20.12 9.20 -6.02
N LEU A 98 -20.30 8.13 -5.24
CA LEU A 98 -20.63 6.81 -5.77
C LEU A 98 -21.87 6.82 -6.70
N PRO A 99 -22.96 7.54 -6.41
CA PRO A 99 -24.09 7.64 -7.34
C PRO A 99 -23.71 8.28 -8.67
N TYR A 100 -22.86 9.30 -8.65
CA TYR A 100 -22.33 9.94 -9.87
C TYR A 100 -21.49 8.94 -10.68
N LEU A 101 -20.53 8.26 -10.03
CA LEU A 101 -19.69 7.26 -10.67
C LEU A 101 -20.54 6.13 -11.28
N LYS A 102 -21.57 5.67 -10.57
CA LYS A 102 -22.50 4.67 -11.11
C LYS A 102 -23.29 5.19 -12.31
N SER A 103 -23.72 6.45 -12.29
CA SER A 103 -24.49 7.06 -13.40
C SER A 103 -23.70 7.16 -14.71
N LEU A 104 -22.36 7.18 -14.64
CA LEU A 104 -21.50 7.13 -15.81
C LEU A 104 -21.42 5.73 -16.45
N GLY A 105 -22.01 4.70 -15.82
CA GLY A 105 -21.92 3.32 -16.27
C GLY A 105 -20.67 2.58 -15.79
N LEU A 106 -19.94 3.13 -14.81
CA LEU A 106 -18.76 2.49 -14.24
C LEU A 106 -19.14 1.23 -13.45
N THR A 107 -18.22 0.28 -13.42
CA THR A 107 -18.37 -0.96 -12.65
C THR A 107 -17.22 -1.17 -11.66
N ALA A 108 -16.17 -0.35 -11.74
CA ALA A 108 -15.03 -0.43 -10.84
C ALA A 108 -14.38 0.94 -10.60
N ILE A 109 -13.81 1.12 -9.42
CA ILE A 109 -13.06 2.32 -9.03
C ILE A 109 -11.64 1.90 -8.64
N TRP A 110 -10.66 2.59 -9.18
CA TRP A 110 -9.26 2.48 -8.77
C TRP A 110 -8.84 3.81 -8.13
N THR A 111 -8.41 3.76 -6.87
CA THR A 111 -7.80 4.93 -6.22
C THR A 111 -6.28 4.80 -6.29
N THR A 112 -5.55 5.92 -6.41
CA THR A 112 -4.12 5.93 -6.03
C THR A 112 -3.96 5.45 -4.56
N PRO A 113 -2.73 5.15 -4.09
CA PRO A 113 -2.56 4.53 -2.77
C PRO A 113 -3.15 5.37 -1.64
N ILE A 114 -3.70 4.66 -0.65
CA ILE A 114 -4.36 5.24 0.53
C ILE A 114 -3.50 5.15 1.79
N TYR A 115 -2.31 4.57 1.69
CA TYR A 115 -1.41 4.34 2.82
C TYR A 115 -1.10 5.61 3.59
N ASP A 116 -0.83 5.48 4.88
CA ASP A 116 -0.35 6.58 5.69
C ASP A 116 0.99 7.11 5.17
N ASN A 117 1.08 8.44 5.00
CA ASN A 117 2.27 9.16 4.53
C ASN A 117 2.81 10.07 5.63
N ASN A 118 3.96 10.69 5.38
CA ASN A 118 4.69 11.43 6.39
C ASN A 118 3.94 12.70 6.88
N ASN A 119 3.78 12.83 8.20
CA ASN A 119 3.10 13.92 8.90
C ASN A 119 3.85 15.26 8.95
N LYS A 120 4.75 15.49 8.01
CA LYS A 120 5.45 16.78 7.83
C LYS A 120 5.69 17.01 6.34
N LEU A 121 6.21 18.19 6.03
CA LEU A 121 6.62 18.48 4.66
C LEU A 121 7.76 17.60 4.21
N ASP A 122 7.66 17.11 2.98
CA ASP A 122 8.74 16.39 2.33
C ASP A 122 9.83 17.38 1.96
N GLU A 123 11.02 17.17 2.52
CA GLU A 123 12.21 17.95 2.31
C GLU A 123 13.18 17.29 1.33
N LYS A 124 12.91 16.03 0.97
CA LYS A 124 13.70 15.23 0.02
C LYS A 124 13.08 15.28 -1.38
N GLU A 125 11.76 15.30 -1.45
CA GLU A 125 11.02 15.54 -2.68
C GLU A 125 10.66 17.03 -2.79
N VAL A 126 11.49 17.78 -3.51
CA VAL A 126 11.35 19.23 -3.69
C VAL A 126 11.24 19.55 -5.17
N TYR A 127 10.21 20.32 -5.54
CA TYR A 127 10.03 20.80 -6.90
C TYR A 127 9.93 22.31 -6.92
N ASP A 128 10.65 22.96 -7.82
CA ASP A 128 10.62 24.41 -7.99
C ASP A 128 10.94 25.18 -6.70
N GLY A 129 11.75 24.58 -5.81
CA GLY A 129 12.09 25.13 -4.49
C GLY A 129 11.02 24.93 -3.40
N GLU A 130 9.89 24.30 -3.73
CA GLU A 130 8.78 24.06 -2.81
C GLU A 130 8.74 22.59 -2.33
N LYS A 131 8.58 22.44 -1.02
CA LYS A 131 8.36 21.14 -0.35
C LYS A 131 6.98 20.58 -0.65
N THR A 132 6.89 19.26 -0.82
CA THR A 132 5.64 18.53 -1.11
C THR A 132 5.01 17.91 0.14
N THR A 133 3.86 17.27 -0.05
CA THR A 133 3.22 16.37 0.92
C THR A 133 2.91 15.02 0.26
N GLY A 134 2.49 14.03 1.05
CA GLY A 134 2.15 12.68 0.60
C GLY A 134 0.84 12.55 -0.20
N TYR A 135 0.31 13.63 -0.78
CA TYR A 135 -1.01 13.67 -1.44
C TYR A 135 -1.23 12.59 -2.53
N HIS A 136 -0.14 12.09 -3.14
CA HIS A 136 -0.18 11.08 -4.18
C HIS A 136 -0.14 9.63 -3.64
N GLY A 137 0.18 9.43 -2.36
CA GLY A 137 0.10 8.14 -1.65
C GLY A 137 1.29 7.19 -1.78
N TYR A 138 2.17 7.39 -2.76
CA TYR A 138 3.29 6.47 -3.07
C TYR A 138 4.48 6.50 -2.08
N GLY A 139 4.48 7.39 -1.08
CA GLY A 139 5.56 7.57 -0.11
C GLY A 139 5.24 6.99 1.28
N ALA A 140 4.66 5.80 1.34
CA ALA A 140 4.10 5.23 2.58
C ALA A 140 5.11 5.21 3.74
N VAL A 141 4.67 5.65 4.93
CA VAL A 141 5.38 5.50 6.21
C VAL A 141 4.76 4.43 7.11
N ASP A 142 3.53 4.03 6.82
CA ASP A 142 2.88 2.83 7.38
C ASP A 142 1.98 2.19 6.32
N MET A 143 2.33 0.97 5.90
CA MET A 143 1.59 0.22 4.87
C MET A 143 0.35 -0.52 5.40
N TYR A 144 0.06 -0.47 6.70
CA TYR A 144 -1.14 -1.06 7.33
C TYR A 144 -2.18 -0.04 7.79
N SER A 145 -1.89 1.25 7.59
CA SER A 145 -2.76 2.36 7.97
C SER A 145 -3.24 3.14 6.75
N VAL A 146 -4.34 3.87 6.92
CA VAL A 146 -4.84 4.86 5.96
C VAL A 146 -4.36 6.23 6.40
N ASP A 147 -3.94 7.08 5.46
CA ASP A 147 -3.56 8.46 5.72
C ASP A 147 -4.72 9.24 6.37
N GLU A 148 -4.43 9.98 7.43
CA GLU A 148 -5.44 10.69 8.21
C GLU A 148 -6.18 11.77 7.42
N HIS A 149 -5.59 12.30 6.35
CA HIS A 149 -6.24 13.26 5.45
C HIS A 149 -7.34 12.58 4.61
N PHE A 150 -7.34 11.25 4.50
CA PHE A 150 -8.35 10.50 3.76
C PHE A 150 -9.41 9.88 4.68
N GLY A 151 -9.04 9.54 5.91
CA GLY A 151 -9.91 8.91 6.90
C GLY A 151 -9.16 7.84 7.70
N ASP A 152 -9.77 6.67 7.86
CA ASP A 152 -9.15 5.52 8.53
C ASP A 152 -9.53 4.20 7.83
N VAL A 153 -9.01 3.07 8.33
CA VAL A 153 -9.27 1.73 7.77
C VAL A 153 -10.77 1.38 7.79
N ASP A 154 -11.51 1.82 8.80
CA ASP A 154 -12.94 1.51 8.94
C ASP A 154 -13.77 2.35 7.95
N LYS A 155 -13.42 3.62 7.72
CA LYS A 155 -13.98 4.46 6.67
C LYS A 155 -13.66 3.92 5.28
N LEU A 156 -12.47 3.39 5.06
CA LEU A 156 -12.12 2.73 3.80
C LEU A 156 -12.98 1.47 3.59
N LYS A 157 -13.17 0.68 4.63
CA LYS A 157 -14.09 -0.47 4.58
C LYS A 157 -15.52 -0.02 4.27
N GLU A 158 -15.99 1.08 4.87
CA GLU A 158 -17.31 1.66 4.59
C GLU A 158 -17.44 2.06 3.10
N LEU A 159 -16.41 2.68 2.52
CA LEU A 159 -16.37 3.00 1.10
C LEU A 159 -16.52 1.75 0.24
N VAL A 160 -15.74 0.70 0.52
CA VAL A 160 -15.79 -0.56 -0.23
C VAL A 160 -17.17 -1.21 -0.12
N ASP A 161 -17.72 -1.31 1.10
CA ASP A 161 -19.06 -1.90 1.33
C ASP A 161 -20.16 -1.12 0.58
N LYS A 162 -20.10 0.22 0.59
CA LYS A 162 -21.06 1.08 -0.14
C LYS A 162 -20.88 0.98 -1.65
N ALA A 163 -19.66 0.88 -2.16
CA ALA A 163 -19.38 0.67 -3.57
C ALA A 163 -19.96 -0.69 -4.03
N HIS A 164 -19.68 -1.76 -3.29
CA HIS A 164 -20.22 -3.09 -3.55
C HIS A 164 -21.75 -3.13 -3.54
N ALA A 165 -22.40 -2.42 -2.62
CA ALA A 165 -23.86 -2.30 -2.58
C ALA A 165 -24.46 -1.63 -3.84
N MET A 166 -23.67 -0.85 -4.58
CA MET A 166 -24.04 -0.26 -5.87
C MET A 166 -23.53 -1.07 -7.07
N GLY A 167 -22.95 -2.25 -6.83
CA GLY A 167 -22.32 -3.07 -7.86
C GLY A 167 -21.11 -2.38 -8.49
N LEU A 168 -20.31 -1.69 -7.68
CA LEU A 168 -19.01 -1.11 -8.05
C LEU A 168 -17.91 -1.89 -7.33
N LYS A 169 -16.94 -2.40 -8.07
CA LYS A 169 -15.74 -3.05 -7.55
C LYS A 169 -14.70 -2.02 -7.11
N MET A 170 -13.81 -2.40 -6.21
CA MET A 170 -12.72 -1.54 -5.73
C MET A 170 -11.36 -2.16 -6.04
N VAL A 171 -10.49 -1.37 -6.67
CA VAL A 171 -9.11 -1.75 -7.01
C VAL A 171 -8.15 -0.98 -6.11
N GLN A 172 -7.32 -1.71 -5.36
CA GLN A 172 -6.27 -1.11 -4.55
C GLN A 172 -5.03 -0.82 -5.39
N ASP A 173 -4.40 0.34 -5.18
CA ASP A 173 -3.06 0.60 -5.67
C ASP A 173 -2.03 0.25 -4.59
N GLN A 174 -1.18 -0.73 -4.87
CA GLN A 174 -0.15 -1.21 -3.95
C GLN A 174 1.26 -0.93 -4.48
N VAL A 175 2.19 -0.67 -3.55
CA VAL A 175 3.60 -0.41 -3.84
C VAL A 175 4.44 -1.51 -3.20
N ALA A 176 5.05 -2.38 -4.03
CA ALA A 176 5.96 -3.43 -3.55
C ALA A 176 7.44 -3.05 -3.68
N ASN A 177 7.73 -1.96 -4.38
CA ASN A 177 9.09 -1.56 -4.71
C ASN A 177 9.77 -0.81 -3.56
N HIS A 178 9.09 0.15 -2.95
CA HIS A 178 9.70 1.08 -2.02
C HIS A 178 8.72 1.56 -0.94
N THR A 179 9.28 2.23 0.06
CA THR A 179 8.52 3.06 1.03
C THR A 179 8.86 4.54 0.85
N GLY A 180 8.23 5.40 1.64
CA GLY A 180 8.63 6.80 1.77
C GLY A 180 9.98 6.96 2.48
N PRO A 181 10.68 8.08 2.25
CA PRO A 181 12.01 8.30 2.80
C PRO A 181 12.03 8.60 4.32
N TYR A 182 10.85 8.73 4.91
CA TYR A 182 10.61 8.99 6.34
C TYR A 182 10.03 7.78 7.07
N HIS A 183 9.84 6.65 6.38
CA HIS A 183 9.47 5.39 7.02
C HIS A 183 10.51 5.06 8.10
N VAL A 184 10.09 4.59 9.28
CA VAL A 184 11.01 4.29 10.41
C VAL A 184 12.15 3.35 9.98
N TRP A 185 11.81 2.35 9.17
CA TRP A 185 12.76 1.40 8.58
C TRP A 185 13.79 2.01 7.64
N ALA A 186 13.61 3.22 7.10
CA ALA A 186 14.63 3.86 6.26
C ALA A 186 15.96 4.01 7.01
N ASN A 187 15.93 4.19 8.33
CA ASN A 187 17.11 4.30 9.19
C ASN A 187 17.25 3.14 10.20
N ASP A 188 16.19 2.38 10.44
CA ASP A 188 16.18 1.24 11.36
C ASP A 188 15.54 0.00 10.71
N PRO A 189 16.20 -0.60 9.70
CA PRO A 189 15.63 -1.71 8.95
C PRO A 189 15.48 -2.97 9.81
N PRO A 190 14.37 -3.73 9.68
CA PRO A 190 14.14 -4.95 10.44
C PRO A 190 15.21 -6.04 10.27
N THR A 191 15.86 -6.08 9.11
CA THR A 191 16.99 -6.95 8.80
C THR A 191 18.11 -6.14 8.13
N PRO A 192 19.39 -6.54 8.20
CA PRO A 192 20.47 -5.86 7.50
C PRO A 192 20.31 -5.84 5.97
N SER A 193 19.53 -6.78 5.42
CA SER A 193 19.26 -6.94 3.98
C SER A 193 17.89 -6.43 3.57
N TRP A 194 17.14 -5.75 4.45
CA TRP A 194 15.76 -5.31 4.18
C TRP A 194 15.64 -4.39 2.96
N TRP A 195 16.67 -3.58 2.73
CA TRP A 195 16.77 -2.65 1.62
C TRP A 195 17.90 -3.05 0.66
N ASN A 196 17.73 -2.68 -0.61
CA ASN A 196 18.82 -2.63 -1.57
C ASN A 196 19.71 -1.41 -1.29
N GLY A 197 20.63 -1.56 -0.32
CA GLY A 197 21.54 -0.51 0.13
C GLY A 197 21.07 0.19 1.41
N THR A 198 21.56 1.40 1.66
CA THR A 198 21.15 2.24 2.80
C THR A 198 20.85 3.66 2.31
N ALA A 199 20.24 4.48 3.16
CA ALA A 199 19.97 5.89 2.84
C ALA A 199 21.23 6.65 2.38
N ASP A 200 22.40 6.33 2.95
CA ASP A 200 23.67 6.97 2.60
C ASP A 200 24.41 6.29 1.43
N ASN A 201 24.11 5.02 1.15
CA ASN A 201 24.82 4.24 0.15
C ASN A 201 23.90 3.24 -0.55
N HIS A 202 23.32 3.69 -1.66
CA HIS A 202 22.46 2.90 -2.53
C HIS A 202 22.74 3.22 -4.00
N LEU A 203 22.17 2.42 -4.90
CA LEU A 203 22.19 2.70 -6.33
C LEU A 203 21.00 3.61 -6.68
N SER A 204 21.19 4.60 -7.55
CA SER A 204 20.07 5.31 -8.15
C SER A 204 19.47 4.50 -9.30
N ASN A 205 18.13 4.42 -9.35
CA ASN A 205 17.43 3.78 -10.46
C ASN A 205 17.79 4.45 -11.79
N ASN A 206 17.88 3.67 -12.87
CA ASN A 206 18.17 4.19 -14.21
C ASN A 206 16.94 4.19 -15.14
N TRP A 207 15.79 3.72 -14.63
CA TRP A 207 14.52 3.55 -15.32
C TRP A 207 14.58 2.75 -16.62
N GLN A 208 15.62 1.93 -16.82
CA GLN A 208 15.79 1.10 -18.01
C GLN A 208 14.97 -0.19 -17.89
N LYS A 209 13.63 -0.05 -17.87
CA LYS A 209 12.65 -1.15 -17.66
C LYS A 209 12.81 -2.33 -18.62
N TRP A 210 13.29 -2.06 -19.83
CA TRP A 210 13.54 -3.07 -20.88
C TRP A 210 14.59 -4.11 -20.47
N THR A 211 15.45 -3.80 -19.50
CA THR A 211 16.50 -4.71 -19.02
C THR A 211 15.94 -5.98 -18.38
N THR A 212 14.70 -5.94 -17.87
CA THR A 212 14.05 -7.11 -17.24
C THR A 212 13.63 -8.20 -18.22
N MET A 213 13.57 -7.89 -19.52
CA MET A 213 13.12 -8.83 -20.57
C MET A 213 14.16 -9.01 -21.68
N ASN A 214 15.34 -8.38 -21.56
CA ASN A 214 16.36 -8.40 -22.59
C ASN A 214 17.57 -9.24 -22.13
N PRO A 215 17.82 -10.41 -22.73
CA PRO A 215 18.96 -11.26 -22.36
C PRO A 215 20.32 -10.64 -22.69
N ARG A 216 20.36 -9.53 -23.44
CA ARG A 216 21.58 -8.76 -23.75
C ARG A 216 21.81 -7.56 -22.81
N ALA A 217 20.91 -7.32 -21.85
CA ALA A 217 21.13 -6.27 -20.86
C ALA A 217 22.38 -6.61 -20.03
N SER A 218 23.25 -5.63 -19.79
CA SER A 218 24.36 -5.85 -18.88
C SER A 218 23.85 -5.99 -17.45
N TYR A 219 24.53 -6.82 -16.66
CA TYR A 219 24.21 -7.01 -15.26
C TYR A 219 24.11 -5.68 -14.51
N GLN A 220 25.07 -4.76 -14.72
CA GLN A 220 25.06 -3.46 -14.04
C GLN A 220 23.84 -2.60 -14.38
N THR A 221 23.40 -2.62 -15.65
CA THR A 221 22.23 -1.83 -16.07
C THR A 221 20.94 -2.42 -15.52
N GLN A 222 20.82 -3.75 -15.52
CA GLN A 222 19.67 -4.45 -14.97
C GLN A 222 19.60 -4.28 -13.44
N ARG A 223 20.74 -4.43 -12.76
CA ARG A 223 20.86 -4.24 -11.31
C ARG A 223 20.36 -2.87 -10.88
N ARG A 224 20.78 -1.79 -11.55
CA ARG A 224 20.27 -0.44 -11.25
C ARG A 224 18.76 -0.29 -11.49
N ASN A 225 18.16 -1.03 -12.41
CA ASN A 225 16.72 -0.97 -12.62
C ASN A 225 15.93 -1.70 -11.51
N LEU A 226 16.50 -2.77 -10.95
CA LEU A 226 15.85 -3.68 -9.99
C LEU A 226 16.18 -3.42 -8.52
N GLU A 227 17.33 -2.83 -8.24
CA GLU A 227 17.86 -2.58 -6.88
C GLU A 227 18.12 -1.09 -6.64
N GLY A 228 17.76 -0.24 -7.60
CA GLY A 228 18.03 1.19 -7.54
C GLY A 228 16.86 1.94 -6.93
N TRP A 229 17.15 2.83 -5.97
CA TRP A 229 16.15 3.68 -5.33
C TRP A 229 15.50 4.58 -6.37
N PHE A 230 14.17 4.52 -6.46
CA PHE A 230 13.41 4.87 -7.67
C PHE A 230 13.63 6.32 -8.14
N VAL A 231 13.73 7.26 -7.22
CA VAL A 231 14.10 8.67 -7.45
C VAL A 231 15.22 9.09 -6.51
N ASP A 232 16.13 8.16 -6.20
CA ASP A 232 17.29 8.34 -5.31
C ASP A 232 16.96 8.61 -3.83
N ILE A 233 15.68 8.80 -3.49
CA ILE A 233 15.26 9.09 -2.12
C ILE A 233 14.38 7.99 -1.50
N LEU A 234 13.73 7.16 -2.31
CA LEU A 234 12.76 6.15 -1.86
C LEU A 234 13.46 4.82 -1.54
N PRO A 235 13.47 4.38 -0.26
CA PRO A 235 14.11 3.13 0.14
C PRO A 235 13.53 1.94 -0.63
N ASP A 236 14.39 1.28 -1.39
CA ASP A 236 14.05 0.17 -2.29
C ASP A 236 14.10 -1.16 -1.53
N PHE A 237 12.96 -1.83 -1.40
CA PHE A 237 12.85 -3.15 -0.76
C PHE A 237 13.75 -4.16 -1.47
N ASN A 238 14.49 -4.96 -0.70
CA ASN A 238 15.15 -6.13 -1.25
C ASN A 238 14.17 -7.32 -1.20
N GLN A 239 13.44 -7.57 -2.29
CA GLN A 239 12.44 -8.63 -2.32
C GLN A 239 13.02 -10.05 -2.41
N ASP A 240 14.35 -10.21 -2.47
CA ASP A 240 15.01 -11.51 -2.28
C ASP A 240 15.26 -11.82 -0.79
N ASP A 241 15.12 -10.84 0.12
CA ASP A 241 15.05 -11.08 1.57
C ASP A 241 13.72 -11.78 1.92
N PRO A 242 13.75 -12.98 2.56
CA PRO A 242 12.54 -13.73 2.87
C PRO A 242 11.54 -13.00 3.77
N GLU A 243 11.99 -12.11 4.66
CA GLU A 243 11.08 -11.38 5.54
C GLU A 243 10.42 -10.20 4.82
N VAL A 244 11.12 -9.57 3.86
CA VAL A 244 10.53 -8.55 2.97
C VAL A 244 9.47 -9.20 2.08
N GLU A 245 9.79 -10.33 1.44
CA GLU A 245 8.85 -11.08 0.62
C GLU A 245 7.58 -11.45 1.40
N LYS A 246 7.76 -12.02 2.60
CA LYS A 246 6.66 -12.42 3.50
C LYS A 246 5.82 -11.22 3.89
N TYR A 247 6.46 -10.11 4.27
CA TYR A 247 5.77 -8.87 4.66
C TYR A 247 4.88 -8.32 3.54
N LEU A 248 5.42 -8.17 2.32
CA LEU A 248 4.68 -7.60 1.20
C LEU A 248 3.51 -8.50 0.75
N ILE A 249 3.71 -9.82 0.74
CA ILE A 249 2.64 -10.79 0.43
C ILE A 249 1.54 -10.74 1.50
N GLN A 250 1.91 -10.76 2.78
CA GLN A 250 0.95 -10.69 3.88
C GLN A 250 0.20 -9.36 3.92
N ASN A 251 0.88 -8.24 3.65
CA ASN A 251 0.23 -6.93 3.54
C ASN A 251 -0.81 -6.92 2.41
N SER A 252 -0.48 -7.50 1.26
CA SER A 252 -1.40 -7.60 0.13
C SER A 252 -2.68 -8.36 0.50
N ILE A 253 -2.52 -9.53 1.13
CA ILE A 253 -3.62 -10.38 1.59
C ILE A 253 -4.41 -9.67 2.69
N TRP A 254 -3.72 -9.00 3.62
CA TRP A 254 -4.36 -8.30 4.72
C TRP A 254 -5.31 -7.22 4.24
N TRP A 255 -4.93 -6.41 3.24
CA TRP A 255 -5.84 -5.41 2.70
C TRP A 255 -7.04 -6.02 2.01
N ILE A 256 -6.85 -7.08 1.22
CA ILE A 256 -7.95 -7.80 0.59
C ILE A 256 -8.92 -8.31 1.68
N GLU A 257 -8.43 -8.98 2.72
CA GLU A 257 -9.26 -9.54 3.79
C GLU A 257 -9.82 -8.50 4.76
N ARG A 258 -9.14 -7.35 4.94
CA ARG A 258 -9.55 -6.32 5.90
C ARG A 258 -10.67 -5.45 5.35
N VAL A 259 -10.56 -5.05 4.08
CA VAL A 259 -11.49 -4.08 3.49
C VAL A 259 -12.32 -4.64 2.34
N GLY A 260 -11.89 -5.72 1.68
CA GLY A 260 -12.66 -6.38 0.61
C GLY A 260 -12.34 -5.88 -0.79
N TYR A 261 -11.10 -5.49 -1.07
CA TYR A 261 -10.71 -5.11 -2.43
C TYR A 261 -10.91 -6.26 -3.43
N ASP A 262 -11.38 -5.91 -4.62
CA ASP A 262 -11.64 -6.87 -5.70
C ASP A 262 -10.41 -7.16 -6.55
N ALA A 263 -9.45 -6.22 -6.58
CA ALA A 263 -8.24 -6.36 -7.37
C ALA A 263 -7.11 -5.46 -6.83
N ILE A 264 -5.89 -5.76 -7.29
CA ILE A 264 -4.69 -4.97 -7.01
C ILE A 264 -4.12 -4.45 -8.33
N ARG A 265 -3.98 -3.13 -8.41
CA ARG A 265 -3.07 -2.46 -9.35
C ARG A 265 -1.71 -2.37 -8.67
N MET A 266 -0.69 -2.91 -9.33
CA MET A 266 0.66 -2.95 -8.79
C MET A 266 1.52 -1.82 -9.37
N ASP A 267 1.95 -0.91 -8.51
CA ASP A 267 2.86 0.17 -8.87
C ASP A 267 4.24 -0.36 -9.28
N THR A 268 4.94 0.40 -10.12
CA THR A 268 6.38 0.21 -10.45
C THR A 268 6.81 -1.23 -10.77
N LEU A 269 5.89 -2.08 -11.25
CA LEU A 269 6.10 -3.51 -11.51
C LEU A 269 7.42 -3.88 -12.22
N PRO A 270 7.91 -3.12 -13.23
CA PRO A 270 9.18 -3.40 -13.90
C PRO A 270 10.45 -3.17 -13.06
N HIS A 271 10.34 -2.59 -11.87
CA HIS A 271 11.46 -2.30 -10.95
C HIS A 271 11.62 -3.35 -9.85
N VAL A 272 10.72 -4.33 -9.79
CA VAL A 272 10.76 -5.41 -8.80
C VAL A 272 11.14 -6.74 -9.47
N PRO A 273 11.97 -7.59 -8.83
CA PRO A 273 12.39 -8.87 -9.39
C PRO A 273 11.22 -9.80 -9.79
N ARG A 274 11.39 -10.50 -10.91
CA ARG A 274 10.37 -11.47 -11.39
C ARG A 274 10.21 -12.67 -10.47
N THR A 275 11.24 -13.02 -9.70
CA THR A 275 11.23 -14.06 -8.67
C THR A 275 10.19 -13.74 -7.59
N PHE A 276 10.20 -12.51 -7.07
CA PHE A 276 9.18 -12.03 -6.14
C PHE A 276 7.79 -12.08 -6.77
N TRP A 277 7.61 -11.56 -7.99
CA TRP A 277 6.30 -11.57 -8.66
C TRP A 277 5.71 -12.96 -8.87
N ALA A 278 6.56 -13.95 -9.17
CA ALA A 278 6.12 -15.33 -9.30
C ALA A 278 5.58 -15.87 -7.97
N LYS A 279 6.26 -15.58 -6.85
CA LYS A 279 5.86 -16.02 -5.51
C LYS A 279 4.64 -15.26 -4.99
N TRP A 280 4.63 -13.94 -5.14
CA TRP A 280 3.47 -13.09 -4.83
C TRP A 280 2.24 -13.55 -5.61
N GLY A 281 2.36 -13.72 -6.93
CA GLY A 281 1.24 -14.18 -7.77
C GLY A 281 0.76 -15.58 -7.40
N ALA A 282 1.66 -16.49 -7.03
CA ALA A 282 1.31 -17.82 -6.55
C ALA A 282 0.61 -17.78 -5.18
N ALA A 283 1.01 -16.87 -4.27
CA ALA A 283 0.39 -16.70 -2.97
C ALA A 283 -1.03 -16.12 -3.10
N ILE A 284 -1.20 -15.04 -3.88
CA ILE A 284 -2.51 -14.42 -4.13
C ILE A 284 -3.45 -15.43 -4.81
N LYS A 285 -3.02 -16.13 -5.87
CA LYS A 285 -3.87 -17.11 -6.57
C LYS A 285 -4.24 -18.34 -5.74
N ARG A 286 -3.42 -18.69 -4.74
CA ARG A 286 -3.73 -19.77 -3.80
C ARG A 286 -4.91 -19.41 -2.92
N GLN A 287 -5.00 -18.15 -2.53
CA GLN A 287 -6.08 -17.62 -1.67
C GLN A 287 -7.31 -17.21 -2.50
N TYR A 288 -7.09 -16.58 -3.66
CA TYR A 288 -8.14 -16.03 -4.52
C TYR A 288 -8.01 -16.61 -5.93
N GLN A 289 -8.84 -17.60 -6.25
CA GLN A 289 -8.76 -18.32 -7.53
C GLN A 289 -9.40 -17.57 -8.71
N ARG A 290 -10.11 -16.48 -8.46
CA ARG A 290 -10.82 -15.65 -9.43
C ARG A 290 -10.48 -14.19 -9.22
#